data_AF-A0AAU3PAX1-F1
#
_entry.id   AF-A0AAU3PAX1-F1
#
_cell.length_a   1.000
_cell.length_b   1.000
_cell.length_c   1.000
_cell.angle_alpha   90.00
_cell.angle_beta   90.00
_cell.angle_gamma   90.00
#
_symmetry.space_group_name_H-M   'P 1'
#
loop_
_entity.id
_entity.type
_entity.pdbx_description
1 polymer ?
#
loop_
_entity_poly.entity_id
_entity_poly.type
_entity_poly.pdbx_seq_one_letter_code
_entity_poly.pdbx_strand_id
1 'polypeptide(L)'
;MLTIHVAEASPEAAVLVDGASVAALGPYEDLAAVRPQARVRRWPGVLTPGLLNPYGPEILEGTYHPDPREADEFGTRPVVGERAREIFRADPSRAGASARRGIQQLFAHGTVAVAGELRSRAVVDAVRRAGLALGQRPPNQPGPVSFSPVPLVLLPPLVVGGPARFAVFDVPDRASLARLGPATCVATVVEGRLVYRRR
;
A
#
# COMPACT_ATOMS: atom_id res chain seq x y z
N MET A 1 0.08 -21.23 -3.93
CA MET A 1 -0.10 -21.69 -2.52
C MET A 1 -1.28 -20.95 -1.96
N LEU A 2 -2.35 -21.68 -1.62
CA LEU A 2 -3.56 -21.09 -1.07
C LEU A 2 -3.29 -20.48 0.31
N THR A 3 -3.69 -19.22 0.50
CA THR A 3 -3.55 -18.51 1.77
C THR A 3 -4.87 -17.85 2.14
N ILE A 4 -5.39 -18.12 3.33
CA ILE A 4 -6.54 -17.43 3.91
C ILE A 4 -6.02 -16.26 4.75
N HIS A 5 -6.50 -15.06 4.46
CA HIS A 5 -6.31 -13.88 5.30
C HIS A 5 -7.61 -13.59 6.03
N VAL A 6 -7.56 -13.58 7.36
CA VAL A 6 -8.69 -13.24 8.22
C VAL A 6 -8.25 -12.16 9.21
N ALA A 7 -9.12 -11.17 9.43
CA ALA A 7 -8.92 -10.14 10.43
C ALA A 7 -9.93 -10.32 11.57
N GLU A 8 -9.48 -10.15 12.82
CA GLU A 8 -10.26 -10.48 14.03
C GLU A 8 -11.56 -9.68 14.16
N ALA A 9 -11.61 -8.43 13.69
CA ALA A 9 -12.80 -7.59 13.74
C ALA A 9 -13.70 -7.73 12.50
N SER A 10 -13.34 -8.58 11.54
CA SER A 10 -14.15 -8.86 10.35
C SER A 10 -13.97 -10.31 9.85
N PRO A 11 -14.23 -11.34 10.69
CA PRO A 11 -14.04 -12.74 10.31
C PRO A 11 -14.97 -13.21 9.17
N GLU A 12 -16.10 -12.53 8.98
CA GLU A 12 -17.07 -12.74 7.90
C GLU A 12 -16.55 -12.31 6.52
N ALA A 13 -15.49 -11.50 6.48
CA ALA A 13 -14.91 -10.91 5.26
C ALA A 13 -13.51 -11.46 4.96
N ALA A 14 -13.25 -12.73 5.28
CA ALA A 14 -11.98 -13.38 5.00
C ALA A 14 -11.73 -13.53 3.49
N VAL A 15 -10.45 -13.52 3.13
CA VAL A 15 -9.99 -13.56 1.73
C VAL A 15 -9.11 -14.77 1.51
N LEU A 16 -9.52 -15.67 0.62
CA LEU A 16 -8.69 -16.74 0.12
C LEU A 16 -7.94 -16.25 -1.13
N VAL A 17 -6.62 -16.35 -1.10
CA VAL A 17 -5.72 -15.96 -2.20
C VAL A 17 -5.07 -17.19 -2.82
N ASP A 18 -5.04 -17.23 -4.15
CA ASP A 18 -4.19 -18.14 -4.93
C ASP A 18 -3.31 -17.38 -5.90
N GLY A 19 -1.98 -17.51 -5.73
CA GLY A 19 -1.02 -16.75 -6.51
C GLY A 19 -1.28 -15.25 -6.39
N ALA A 20 -1.57 -14.59 -7.52
CA ALA A 20 -1.84 -13.16 -7.58
C ALA A 20 -3.33 -12.79 -7.42
N SER A 21 -4.24 -13.77 -7.34
CA SER A 21 -5.68 -13.55 -7.47
C SER A 21 -6.45 -13.96 -6.22
N VAL A 22 -7.63 -13.35 -6.05
CA VAL A 22 -8.62 -13.74 -5.05
C VAL A 22 -9.34 -14.99 -5.53
N ALA A 23 -9.21 -16.09 -4.80
CA ALA A 23 -9.83 -17.36 -5.13
C ALA A 23 -11.23 -17.52 -4.51
N ALA A 24 -11.47 -16.95 -3.33
CA ALA A 24 -12.77 -16.92 -2.68
C ALA A 24 -12.85 -15.79 -1.64
N LEU A 25 -14.08 -15.38 -1.32
CA LEU A 25 -14.40 -14.37 -0.31
C LEU A 25 -15.54 -14.91 0.55
N GLY A 26 -15.53 -14.62 1.85
CA GLY A 26 -16.63 -14.98 2.75
C GLY A 26 -16.15 -15.28 4.18
N PRO A 27 -17.01 -15.90 5.00
CA PRO A 27 -16.67 -16.23 6.36
C PRO A 27 -15.45 -17.15 6.46
N TYR A 28 -14.58 -16.86 7.43
CA TYR A 28 -13.37 -17.64 7.67
C TYR A 28 -13.66 -19.14 7.84
N GLU A 29 -14.68 -19.49 8.63
CA GLU A 29 -15.01 -20.89 8.92
C GLU A 29 -15.40 -21.66 7.65
N ASP A 30 -16.19 -21.04 6.77
CA ASP A 30 -16.60 -21.65 5.50
C ASP A 30 -15.39 -21.89 4.58
N LEU A 31 -14.50 -20.88 4.47
CA LEU A 31 -13.29 -20.99 3.67
C LEU A 31 -12.33 -22.05 4.23
N ALA A 32 -12.18 -22.12 5.55
CA ALA A 32 -11.33 -23.08 6.23
C ALA A 32 -11.85 -24.52 6.09
N ALA A 33 -13.17 -24.71 6.17
CA ALA A 33 -13.81 -26.02 5.98
C ALA A 33 -13.62 -26.54 4.55
N VAL A 34 -13.76 -25.67 3.54
CA VAL A 34 -13.64 -26.03 2.11
C VAL A 34 -12.18 -26.15 1.66
N ARG A 35 -11.24 -25.49 2.35
CA ARG A 35 -9.79 -25.49 2.04
C ARG A 35 -8.94 -25.69 3.30
N PRO A 36 -9.02 -26.84 3.98
CA PRO A 36 -8.31 -27.09 5.24
C PRO A 36 -6.78 -27.04 5.11
N GLN A 37 -6.26 -27.27 3.90
CA GLN A 37 -4.84 -27.19 3.57
C GLN A 37 -4.33 -25.77 3.31
N ALA A 38 -5.22 -24.77 3.23
CA ALA A 38 -4.81 -23.39 2.97
C ALA A 38 -4.07 -22.82 4.18
N ARG A 39 -2.96 -22.13 3.92
CA ARG A 39 -2.19 -21.47 4.97
C ARG A 39 -3.00 -20.33 5.57
N VAL A 40 -3.24 -20.33 6.87
CA VAL A 40 -4.01 -19.26 7.53
C VAL A 40 -3.09 -18.16 8.05
N ARG A 41 -3.44 -16.90 7.76
CA ARG A 41 -2.86 -15.70 8.38
C ARG A 41 -3.97 -14.96 9.12
N ARG A 42 -3.84 -14.91 10.44
CA ARG A 42 -4.71 -14.14 11.33
C ARG A 42 -4.08 -12.77 11.58
N TRP A 43 -4.90 -11.74 11.59
CA TRP A 43 -4.50 -10.35 11.77
C TRP A 43 -5.44 -9.65 12.75
N PRO A 44 -4.95 -8.66 13.51
CA PRO A 44 -5.85 -7.82 14.31
C PRO A 44 -6.68 -6.88 13.43
N GLY A 45 -7.75 -6.34 14.01
CA GLY A 45 -8.55 -5.28 13.40
C GLY A 45 -9.32 -5.71 12.14
N VAL A 46 -9.36 -4.85 11.13
CA VAL A 46 -10.22 -5.00 9.93
C VAL A 46 -9.43 -5.22 8.64
N LEU A 47 -9.98 -6.07 7.76
CA LEU A 47 -9.50 -6.25 6.38
C LEU A 47 -10.32 -5.39 5.42
N THR A 48 -9.66 -4.60 4.58
CA THR A 48 -10.31 -3.78 3.56
C THR A 48 -9.63 -3.94 2.20
N PRO A 49 -10.30 -3.57 1.09
CA PRO A 49 -9.57 -3.26 -0.15
C PRO A 49 -8.41 -2.32 0.14
N GLY A 50 -7.31 -2.46 -0.62
CA GLY A 50 -6.15 -1.61 -0.40
C GLY A 50 -6.43 -0.17 -0.80
N LEU A 51 -5.57 0.73 -0.36
CA LEU A 51 -5.75 2.16 -0.59
C LEU A 51 -5.09 2.60 -1.91
N LEU A 52 -5.69 3.62 -2.51
CA LEU A 52 -5.08 4.44 -3.55
C LEU A 52 -4.52 5.71 -2.90
N ASN A 53 -3.24 6.01 -3.15
CA ASN A 53 -2.68 7.31 -2.80
C ASN A 53 -2.72 8.24 -4.02
N PRO A 54 -3.39 9.41 -3.93
CA PRO A 54 -3.58 10.29 -5.08
C PRO A 54 -2.32 11.07 -5.48
N TYR A 55 -1.29 11.07 -4.63
CA TYR A 55 -0.09 11.91 -4.75
C TYR A 55 1.13 11.13 -5.28
N GLY A 56 0.93 10.24 -6.26
CA GLY A 56 1.99 9.39 -6.80
C GLY A 56 3.23 10.17 -7.26
N PRO A 57 3.11 11.15 -8.18
CA PRO A 57 4.24 11.96 -8.63
C PRO A 57 4.90 12.76 -7.50
N GLU A 58 4.11 13.36 -6.61
CA GLU A 58 4.63 14.19 -5.53
C GLU A 58 5.41 13.37 -4.50
N ILE A 59 4.94 12.16 -4.19
CA ILE A 59 5.60 11.24 -3.25
C ILE A 59 6.79 10.54 -3.90
N LEU A 60 6.70 10.10 -5.16
CA LEU A 60 7.68 9.20 -5.76
C LEU A 60 8.71 9.90 -6.64
N GLU A 61 8.40 11.08 -7.17
CA GLU A 61 9.28 11.87 -8.03
C GLU A 61 9.65 13.22 -7.40
N GLY A 62 8.71 13.85 -6.70
CA GLY A 62 8.88 15.16 -6.07
C GLY A 62 9.51 15.13 -4.67
N THR A 63 9.69 13.95 -4.09
CA THR A 63 10.22 13.77 -2.74
C THR A 63 11.44 12.85 -2.77
N TYR A 64 12.53 13.31 -2.15
CA TYR A 64 13.69 12.47 -1.91
C TYR A 64 13.50 11.72 -0.59
N HIS A 65 13.51 10.39 -0.64
CA HIS A 65 13.47 9.51 0.54
C HIS A 65 14.92 9.08 0.82
N PRO A 66 15.59 9.59 1.86
CA PRO A 66 17.00 9.28 2.10
C PRO A 66 17.26 7.80 2.37
N ASP A 67 18.44 7.29 1.97
CA ASP A 67 18.92 6.01 2.49
C ASP A 67 19.35 6.19 3.96
N PRO A 68 19.11 5.23 4.86
CA PRO A 68 19.61 5.32 6.23
C PRO A 68 21.13 5.56 6.33
N ARG A 69 21.91 5.15 5.32
CA ARG A 69 23.35 5.40 5.24
C ARG A 69 23.73 6.85 4.94
N GLU A 70 22.76 7.64 4.46
CA GLU A 70 22.94 9.04 4.10
C GLU A 70 22.31 9.99 5.13
N ALA A 71 21.96 9.45 6.31
CA ALA A 71 21.28 10.18 7.36
C ALA A 71 22.07 11.41 7.84
N ASP A 72 23.41 11.34 7.84
CA ASP A 72 24.26 12.46 8.23
C ASP A 72 24.20 13.63 7.24
N GLU A 73 23.92 13.37 5.96
CA GLU A 73 23.88 14.38 4.90
C GLU A 73 22.45 14.92 4.67
N PHE A 74 21.46 14.04 4.58
CA PHE A 74 20.09 14.39 4.20
C PHE A 74 19.08 14.27 5.35
N GLY A 75 19.49 13.74 6.50
CA GLY A 75 18.59 13.37 7.57
C GLY A 75 17.81 12.09 7.26
N THR A 76 16.91 11.71 8.16
CA THR A 76 16.09 10.49 8.06
C THR A 76 14.67 10.75 7.56
N ARG A 77 14.28 12.02 7.45
CA ARG A 77 12.95 12.43 7.01
C ARG A 77 12.92 12.66 5.49
N PRO A 78 11.78 12.45 4.82
CA PRO A 78 11.64 12.81 3.42
C PRO A 78 11.97 14.28 3.18
N VAL A 79 12.77 14.54 2.14
CA VAL A 79 13.14 15.88 1.70
C VAL A 79 12.23 16.27 0.54
N VAL A 80 11.63 17.46 0.61
CA VAL A 80 10.63 17.94 -0.36
C VAL A 80 11.07 19.27 -0.98
N GLY A 81 10.33 19.73 -2.00
CA GLY A 81 10.50 21.07 -2.56
C GLY A 81 11.81 21.25 -3.32
N GLU A 82 12.39 22.45 -3.26
CA GLU A 82 13.57 22.79 -4.06
C GLU A 82 14.79 21.94 -3.70
N ARG A 83 14.99 21.65 -2.41
CA ARG A 83 16.09 20.78 -1.96
C ARG A 83 16.00 19.38 -2.57
N ALA A 84 14.81 18.81 -2.72
CA ALA A 84 14.63 17.51 -3.39
C ALA A 84 14.99 17.60 -4.87
N ARG A 85 14.59 18.69 -5.54
CA ARG A 85 14.93 18.95 -6.95
C ARG A 85 16.44 19.10 -7.14
N GLU A 86 17.12 19.80 -6.24
CA GLU A 86 18.59 19.93 -6.25
C GLU A 86 19.27 18.56 -6.14
N ILE A 87 18.82 17.70 -5.22
CA ILE A 87 19.36 16.34 -5.06
C ILE A 87 19.21 15.53 -6.36
N PHE A 88 18.03 15.54 -6.97
CA PHE A 88 17.80 14.81 -8.22
C PHE A 88 18.51 15.43 -9.43
N ARG A 89 18.70 16.76 -9.45
CA ARG A 89 19.49 17.44 -10.49
C ARG A 89 20.97 17.09 -10.37
N ALA A 90 21.50 17.03 -9.15
CA ALA A 90 22.89 16.66 -8.89
C ALA A 90 23.17 15.20 -9.25
N ASP A 91 22.23 14.29 -8.95
CA ASP A 91 22.36 12.87 -9.27
C ASP A 91 21.00 12.22 -9.61
N PRO A 92 20.65 12.15 -10.91
CA PRO A 92 19.41 11.54 -11.37
C PRO A 92 19.28 10.04 -11.06
N SER A 93 20.38 9.33 -10.81
CA SER A 93 20.35 7.88 -10.55
C SER A 93 19.65 7.53 -9.24
N ARG A 94 19.56 8.51 -8.32
CA ARG A 94 18.89 8.41 -7.02
C ARG A 94 17.38 8.20 -7.12
N ALA A 95 16.75 8.62 -8.20
CA ALA A 95 15.29 8.61 -8.36
C ALA A 95 14.68 7.22 -8.11
N GLY A 96 15.26 6.17 -8.69
CA GLY A 96 14.74 4.80 -8.53
C GLY A 96 14.89 4.26 -7.11
N ALA A 97 16.01 4.53 -6.44
CA ALA A 97 16.24 4.09 -5.06
C ALA A 97 15.36 4.86 -4.07
N SER A 98 15.24 6.18 -4.26
CA SER A 98 14.32 7.04 -3.50
C SER A 98 12.88 6.54 -3.63
N ALA A 99 12.41 6.31 -4.86
CA ALA A 99 11.04 5.83 -5.10
C ALA A 99 10.77 4.48 -4.43
N ARG A 100 11.72 3.53 -4.47
CA ARG A 100 11.55 2.25 -3.76
C ARG A 100 11.35 2.43 -2.25
N ARG A 101 12.07 3.37 -1.62
CA ARG A 101 11.88 3.69 -0.20
C ARG A 101 10.53 4.37 0.05
N GLY A 102 10.11 5.29 -0.82
CA GLY A 102 8.77 5.88 -0.80
C GLY A 102 7.66 4.82 -0.95
N ILE A 103 7.85 3.83 -1.81
CA ILE A 103 6.93 2.69 -1.97
C ILE A 103 6.84 1.85 -0.70
N GLN A 104 7.94 1.61 0.01
CA GLN A 104 7.88 0.91 1.30
C GLN A 104 7.07 1.69 2.33
N GLN A 105 7.17 3.02 2.34
CA GLN A 105 6.31 3.87 3.19
C GLN A 105 4.83 3.79 2.76
N LEU A 106 4.54 3.77 1.46
CA LEU A 106 3.17 3.56 0.95
C LEU A 106 2.60 2.20 1.41
N PHE A 107 3.39 1.13 1.32
CA PHE A 107 2.99 -0.19 1.82
C PHE A 107 2.77 -0.20 3.33
N ALA A 108 3.55 0.57 4.10
CA ALA A 108 3.33 0.74 5.53
C ALA A 108 2.02 1.46 5.89
N HIS A 109 1.36 2.08 4.91
CA HIS A 109 0.07 2.75 5.03
C HIS A 109 -1.04 2.05 4.24
N GLY A 110 -0.92 0.74 3.94
CA GLY A 110 -2.00 0.01 3.26
C GLY A 110 -2.21 0.38 1.79
N THR A 111 -1.29 1.13 1.18
CA THR A 111 -1.43 1.59 -0.21
C THR A 111 -1.04 0.49 -1.18
N VAL A 112 -1.92 0.19 -2.14
CA VAL A 112 -1.72 -0.80 -3.20
C VAL A 112 -1.83 -0.20 -4.60
N ALA A 113 -2.23 1.07 -4.69
CA ALA A 113 -2.32 1.83 -5.93
C ALA A 113 -1.86 3.28 -5.72
N VAL A 114 -1.32 3.89 -6.76
CA VAL A 114 -1.05 5.34 -6.79
C VAL A 114 -1.72 5.96 -7.99
N ALA A 115 -2.08 7.24 -7.88
CA ALA A 115 -2.59 8.02 -9.01
C ALA A 115 -1.66 9.17 -9.37
N GLY A 116 -1.89 9.72 -10.56
CA GLY A 116 -1.07 10.75 -11.17
C GLY A 116 -0.10 10.18 -12.21
N GLU A 117 0.30 11.04 -13.14
CA GLU A 117 1.21 10.69 -14.23
C GLU A 117 2.66 10.66 -13.74
N LEU A 118 3.27 9.47 -13.77
CA LEU A 118 4.70 9.29 -13.47
C LEU A 118 5.52 9.48 -14.74
N ARG A 119 6.52 10.35 -14.68
CA ARG A 119 7.34 10.75 -15.85
C ARG A 119 8.73 10.14 -15.82
N SER A 120 9.26 9.85 -14.64
CA SER A 120 10.58 9.25 -14.49
C SER A 120 10.52 7.76 -14.79
N ARG A 121 11.25 7.31 -15.83
CA ARG A 121 11.33 5.89 -16.19
C ARG A 121 11.78 5.01 -15.02
N ALA A 122 12.74 5.49 -14.22
CA ALA A 122 13.24 4.78 -13.05
C ALA A 122 12.15 4.58 -11.97
N VAL A 123 11.25 5.56 -11.84
CA VAL A 123 10.12 5.51 -10.89
C VAL A 123 9.02 4.61 -11.42
N VAL A 124 8.65 4.73 -12.70
CA VAL A 124 7.70 3.83 -13.37
C VAL A 124 8.13 2.37 -13.21
N ASP A 125 9.42 2.09 -13.43
CA ASP A 125 9.99 0.76 -13.24
C ASP A 125 9.94 0.28 -11.79
N ALA A 126 10.19 1.17 -10.82
CA ALA A 126 10.09 0.84 -9.41
C ALA A 126 8.64 0.49 -9.01
N VAL A 127 7.67 1.28 -9.45
CA VAL A 127 6.23 1.08 -9.21
C VAL A 127 5.76 -0.24 -9.83
N ARG A 128 6.11 -0.49 -11.09
CA ARG A 128 5.80 -1.74 -11.80
C ARG A 128 6.36 -2.96 -11.08
N ARG A 129 7.65 -2.94 -10.71
CA ARG A 129 8.30 -4.05 -9.99
C ARG A 129 7.72 -4.27 -8.59
N ALA A 130 7.27 -3.20 -7.94
CA ALA A 130 6.58 -3.29 -6.65
C ALA A 130 5.18 -3.91 -6.77
N GLY A 131 4.56 -3.85 -7.94
CA GLY A 131 3.21 -4.36 -8.21
C GLY A 131 2.09 -3.37 -7.86
N LEU A 132 2.44 -2.11 -7.58
CA LEU A 132 1.45 -1.05 -7.35
C LEU A 132 0.63 -0.82 -8.62
N ALA A 133 -0.69 -0.74 -8.47
CA ALA A 133 -1.56 -0.35 -9.58
C ALA A 133 -1.47 1.15 -9.84
N LEU A 134 -1.74 1.55 -11.08
CA LEU A 134 -1.92 2.95 -11.46
C LEU A 134 -3.42 3.25 -11.58
N GLY A 135 -3.88 4.27 -10.87
CA GLY A 135 -5.25 4.74 -10.91
C GLY A 135 -5.36 6.18 -11.41
N GLN A 136 -6.59 6.63 -11.58
CA GLN A 136 -6.89 8.04 -11.89
C GLN A 136 -6.95 8.85 -10.59
N ARG A 137 -6.46 10.09 -10.66
CA ARG A 137 -6.50 11.00 -9.50
C ARG A 137 -7.96 11.43 -9.30
N PRO A 138 -8.52 11.30 -8.08
CA PRO A 138 -9.84 11.86 -7.79
C PRO A 138 -9.83 13.38 -8.07
N PRO A 139 -10.85 13.92 -8.74
CA PRO A 139 -10.85 15.33 -9.19
C PRO A 139 -10.79 16.33 -8.02
N ASN A 140 -11.36 15.98 -6.87
CA ASN A 140 -11.42 16.83 -5.68
C ASN A 140 -10.77 16.12 -4.49
N GLN A 141 -9.45 15.91 -4.55
CA GLN A 141 -8.72 15.47 -3.36
C GLN A 141 -8.25 16.70 -2.57
N PRO A 142 -8.88 17.03 -1.42
CA PRO A 142 -8.39 18.09 -0.56
C PRO A 142 -7.13 17.64 0.18
N GLY A 143 -6.32 18.64 0.56
CA GLY A 143 -5.26 18.49 1.56
C GLY A 143 -3.84 18.39 1.00
N PRO A 144 -2.85 18.40 1.90
CA PRO A 144 -1.44 18.35 1.53
C PRO A 144 -1.04 16.95 1.04
N VAL A 145 0.08 16.89 0.32
CA VAL A 145 0.76 15.63 -0.04
C VAL A 145 1.10 14.85 1.24
N SER A 146 0.63 13.61 1.32
CA SER A 146 0.80 12.76 2.50
C SER A 146 0.68 11.27 2.13
N PHE A 147 1.34 10.40 2.90
CA PHE A 147 1.10 8.95 2.86
C PHE A 147 -0.30 8.58 3.38
N SER A 148 -0.93 9.47 4.14
CA SER A 148 -2.27 9.36 4.71
C SER A 148 -3.15 10.50 4.19
N PRO A 149 -3.57 10.48 2.92
CA PRO A 149 -4.49 11.49 2.38
C PRO A 149 -5.84 11.43 3.12
N VAL A 150 -6.49 12.58 3.28
CA VAL A 150 -7.84 12.69 3.84
C VAL A 150 -8.75 13.34 2.78
N PRO A 151 -9.88 12.72 2.40
CA PRO A 151 -10.32 11.37 2.79
C PRO A 151 -9.41 10.27 2.22
N LEU A 152 -9.43 9.10 2.87
CA LEU A 152 -8.82 7.88 2.33
C LEU A 152 -9.57 7.43 1.07
N VAL A 153 -8.84 6.93 0.09
CA VAL A 153 -9.41 6.39 -1.15
C VAL A 153 -9.24 4.88 -1.15
N LEU A 154 -10.30 4.16 -0.82
CA LEU A 154 -10.31 2.70 -0.97
C LEU A 154 -10.45 2.34 -2.44
N LEU A 155 -9.72 1.31 -2.88
CA LEU A 155 -10.05 0.65 -4.14
C LEU A 155 -11.45 0.01 -4.07
N PRO A 156 -12.06 -0.29 -5.23
CA PRO A 156 -13.29 -1.06 -5.28
C PRO A 156 -13.21 -2.37 -4.47
N PRO A 157 -14.35 -2.90 -4.00
CA PRO A 157 -14.38 -4.18 -3.29
C PRO A 157 -13.63 -5.29 -4.03
N LEU A 158 -13.02 -6.20 -3.27
CA LEU A 158 -12.38 -7.39 -3.83
C LEU A 158 -13.42 -8.22 -4.57
N VAL A 159 -13.00 -8.81 -5.69
CA VAL A 159 -13.83 -9.71 -6.50
C VAL A 159 -13.10 -11.02 -6.72
N VAL A 160 -13.84 -12.13 -6.73
CA VAL A 160 -13.28 -13.45 -7.05
C VAL A 160 -12.74 -13.44 -8.48
N GLY A 161 -11.55 -14.02 -8.68
CA GLY A 161 -10.77 -13.95 -9.92
C GLY A 161 -10.00 -12.64 -10.11
N GLY A 162 -10.33 -11.59 -9.36
CA GLY A 162 -9.63 -10.31 -9.39
C GLY A 162 -8.27 -10.33 -8.68
N PRO A 163 -7.48 -9.25 -8.82
CA PRO A 163 -6.16 -9.15 -8.21
C PRO A 163 -6.26 -9.07 -6.68
N ALA A 164 -5.41 -9.81 -5.98
CA ALA A 164 -5.31 -9.80 -4.53
C ALA A 164 -4.58 -8.53 -4.05
N ARG A 165 -5.34 -7.44 -3.90
CA ARG A 165 -4.88 -6.11 -3.45
C ARG A 165 -5.70 -5.62 -2.26
N PHE A 166 -5.20 -5.89 -1.06
CA PHE A 166 -5.89 -5.53 0.18
C PHE A 166 -4.91 -5.14 1.29
N ALA A 167 -5.44 -4.49 2.31
CA ALA A 167 -4.69 -4.09 3.48
C ALA A 167 -5.47 -4.43 4.75
N VAL A 168 -4.73 -4.59 5.84
CA VAL A 168 -5.28 -4.85 7.16
C VAL A 168 -4.84 -3.73 8.09
N PHE A 169 -5.78 -3.23 8.88
CA PHE A 169 -5.60 -2.10 9.79
C PHE A 169 -6.00 -2.51 11.20
N ASP A 170 -5.13 -2.25 12.16
CA ASP A 170 -5.35 -2.56 13.58
C ASP A 170 -6.26 -1.51 14.23
N VAL A 171 -7.54 -1.59 13.86
CA VAL A 171 -8.64 -0.75 14.32
C VAL A 171 -9.91 -1.60 14.38
N PRO A 172 -10.88 -1.28 15.26
CA PRO A 172 -12.07 -2.11 15.43
C PRO A 172 -13.04 -2.07 14.25
N ASP A 173 -13.08 -0.99 13.48
CA ASP A 173 -14.02 -0.79 12.38
C ASP A 173 -13.52 0.22 11.33
N ARG A 174 -14.24 0.32 10.21
CA ARG A 174 -13.92 1.25 9.12
C ARG A 174 -14.07 2.73 9.52
N ALA A 175 -14.96 3.05 10.46
CA ALA A 175 -15.13 4.41 10.95
C ALA A 175 -13.89 4.88 11.74
N SER A 176 -13.30 3.96 12.51
CA SER A 176 -12.06 4.16 13.24
C SER A 176 -10.86 4.23 12.30
N LEU A 177 -10.84 3.47 11.21
CA LEU A 177 -9.84 3.66 10.14
C LEU A 177 -9.89 5.08 9.56
N ALA A 178 -11.08 5.60 9.26
CA ALA A 178 -11.22 6.96 8.74
C ALA A 178 -10.73 8.04 9.72
N ARG A 179 -10.90 7.81 11.03
CA ARG A 179 -10.51 8.74 12.10
C ARG A 179 -9.01 8.66 12.46
N LEU A 180 -8.48 7.45 12.62
CA LEU A 180 -7.10 7.20 13.07
C LEU A 180 -6.10 7.17 11.91
N GLY A 181 -6.59 6.94 10.70
CA GLY A 181 -5.80 6.93 9.48
C GLY A 181 -5.05 5.61 9.23
N PRO A 182 -4.37 5.54 8.08
CA PRO A 182 -3.78 4.32 7.53
C PRO A 182 -2.43 3.95 8.15
N ALA A 183 -1.86 4.80 9.02
CA ALA A 183 -0.69 4.46 9.83
C ALA A 183 -0.96 3.31 10.83
N THR A 184 -2.23 2.96 11.03
CA THR A 184 -2.69 1.77 11.77
C THR A 184 -2.51 0.47 10.97
N CYS A 185 -2.00 0.53 9.73
CA CYS A 185 -1.79 -0.66 8.90
C CYS A 185 -0.82 -1.66 9.57
N VAL A 186 -1.20 -2.93 9.54
CA VAL A 186 -0.39 -4.06 10.01
C VAL A 186 0.02 -5.01 8.90
N ALA A 187 -0.70 -5.02 7.78
CA ALA A 187 -0.36 -5.84 6.63
C ALA A 187 -0.83 -5.20 5.32
N THR A 188 0.00 -5.29 4.28
CA THR A 188 -0.38 -4.92 2.91
C THR A 188 -0.06 -6.07 1.97
N VAL A 189 -1.04 -6.44 1.15
CA VAL A 189 -0.95 -7.52 0.17
C VAL A 189 -1.14 -6.96 -1.23
N VAL A 190 -0.20 -7.27 -2.13
CA VAL A 190 -0.20 -6.84 -3.53
C VAL A 190 0.13 -8.02 -4.41
N GLU A 191 -0.78 -8.36 -5.33
CA GLU A 191 -0.66 -9.57 -6.17
C GLU A 191 -0.39 -10.81 -5.32
N GLY A 192 -1.10 -10.94 -4.18
CA GLY A 192 -0.98 -12.03 -3.22
C GLY A 192 0.33 -12.10 -2.43
N ARG A 193 1.29 -11.21 -2.69
CA ARG A 193 2.51 -11.08 -1.90
C ARG A 193 2.25 -10.20 -0.69
N LEU A 194 2.63 -10.68 0.49
CA LEU A 194 2.68 -9.87 1.72
C LEU A 194 3.86 -8.90 1.63
N VAL A 195 3.62 -7.70 1.11
CA VAL A 195 4.67 -6.68 0.85
C VAL A 195 4.99 -5.81 2.05
N TYR A 196 4.09 -5.74 3.02
CA TYR A 196 4.34 -5.13 4.31
C TYR A 196 3.71 -5.97 5.42
N ARG A 197 4.44 -6.07 6.53
CA ARG A 197 3.98 -6.62 7.78
C ARG A 197 4.60 -5.80 8.90
N ARG A 198 3.76 -5.22 9.75
CA ARG A 198 4.20 -4.58 11.00
C ARG A 198 4.76 -5.67 11.91
N ARG A 199 5.95 -5.42 12.45
CA ARG A 199 6.60 -6.31 13.41
C ARG A 199 5.98 -6.18 14.78
#